data_AF-A0A5Q8C9F1-F1
#
_entry.id   AF-A0A5Q8C9F1-F1
#
_cell.length_a   1.000
_cell.length_b   1.000
_cell.length_c   1.000
_cell.angle_alpha   90.00
_cell.angle_beta   90.00
_cell.angle_gamma   90.00
#
_symmetry.space_group_name_H-M   'P 1'
#
loop_
_entity.id
_entity.type
_entity.pdbx_description
1 polymer ?
#
loop_
_entity_poly.entity_id
_entity_poly.type
_entity_poly.pdbx_seq_one_letter_code
_entity_poly.pdbx_strand_id
1 'polypeptide(L)'
;MNLNLPIDDALEPHHASSPTDRFIYEMQIHGHRPFQDELDPRPLPEEPAVQSALTAIFDAMFEMLGDTRLEPDLEDLLWSTVNLFHRAGERIQRELQRNEDAQRTGQRE
;
A
#
# COMPACT_ATOMS: atom_id res chain seq x y z
N MET A 1 -22.88 4.21 30.03
CA MET A 1 -22.11 4.67 28.85
C MET A 1 -21.56 3.44 28.17
N ASN A 2 -22.26 2.95 27.16
CA ASN A 2 -21.84 1.89 26.22
C ASN A 2 -22.62 2.17 24.93
N LEU A 3 -21.98 2.84 23.98
CA LEU A 3 -22.53 3.11 22.65
C LEU A 3 -21.99 2.02 21.72
N ASN A 4 -22.59 0.84 21.77
CA ASN A 4 -22.42 -0.16 20.72
C ASN A 4 -23.62 -0.01 19.78
N LEU A 5 -23.48 0.83 18.75
CA LEU A 5 -24.50 0.95 17.73
C LEU A 5 -24.48 -0.35 16.91
N PRO A 6 -25.59 -1.11 16.82
CA PRO A 6 -25.65 -2.22 15.89
C PRO A 6 -25.52 -1.66 14.46
N ILE A 7 -24.64 -2.25 13.65
CA ILE A 7 -24.58 -1.96 12.21
C ILE A 7 -25.89 -2.49 11.63
N ASP A 8 -26.87 -1.60 11.51
CA ASP A 8 -28.19 -1.94 11.02
C ASP A 8 -28.21 -1.85 9.49
N ASP A 9 -27.93 -2.97 8.82
CA ASP A 9 -28.09 -3.13 7.36
C ASP A 9 -29.57 -3.06 6.91
N ALA A 10 -30.53 -2.80 7.82
CA ALA A 10 -31.95 -2.67 7.47
C ALA A 10 -32.34 -1.29 6.91
N LEU A 11 -31.48 -0.26 7.05
CA LEU A 11 -31.79 1.13 6.64
C LEU A 11 -31.13 1.54 5.31
N GLU A 12 -30.07 0.88 4.88
CA GLU A 12 -29.41 1.13 3.59
C GLU A 12 -29.15 -0.19 2.86
N PRO A 13 -29.54 -0.34 1.58
CA PRO A 13 -29.28 -1.56 0.83
C PRO A 13 -27.76 -1.77 0.65
N HIS A 14 -27.28 -3.02 0.68
CA HIS A 14 -25.89 -3.34 0.36
C HIS A 14 -25.45 -2.63 -0.93
N HIS A 15 -24.61 -1.61 -0.78
CA HIS A 15 -24.08 -0.88 -1.91
C HIS A 15 -23.05 -1.74 -2.61
N ALA A 16 -23.45 -2.38 -3.71
CA ALA A 16 -22.47 -2.82 -4.70
C ALA A 16 -21.61 -1.60 -5.08
N SER A 17 -20.29 -1.77 -5.13
CA SER A 17 -19.32 -0.71 -5.48
C SER A 17 -19.87 0.15 -6.61
N SER A 18 -19.97 1.46 -6.35
CA SER A 18 -20.51 2.38 -7.34
C SER A 18 -19.61 2.42 -8.57
N PRO A 19 -20.13 2.74 -9.77
CA PRO A 19 -19.29 2.92 -10.95
C PRO A 19 -18.14 3.90 -10.74
N THR A 20 -18.36 4.93 -9.90
CA THR A 20 -17.33 5.89 -9.50
C THR A 20 -16.30 5.28 -8.55
N ASP A 21 -16.74 4.48 -7.58
CA ASP A 21 -15.85 3.75 -6.66
C ASP A 21 -14.98 2.75 -7.42
N ARG A 22 -15.58 2.02 -8.37
CA ARG A 22 -14.87 1.16 -9.31
C ARG A 22 -13.85 1.94 -10.13
N PHE A 23 -14.23 3.07 -10.71
CA PHE A 23 -13.32 3.91 -11.49
C PHE A 23 -12.16 4.49 -10.65
N ILE A 24 -12.43 4.94 -9.42
CA ILE A 24 -11.41 5.43 -8.48
C ILE A 24 -10.44 4.30 -8.10
N TYR A 25 -10.96 3.12 -7.80
CA TYR A 25 -10.16 1.92 -7.53
C TYR A 25 -9.26 1.57 -8.73
N GLU A 26 -9.82 1.58 -9.94
CA GLU A 26 -9.06 1.35 -11.17
C GLU A 26 -7.99 2.42 -11.39
N MET A 27 -8.27 3.70 -11.12
CA MET A 27 -7.25 4.77 -11.20
C MET A 27 -6.20 4.68 -10.09
N GLN A 28 -6.52 4.13 -8.92
CA GLN A 28 -5.55 3.90 -7.85
C GLN A 28 -4.61 2.74 -8.18
N ILE A 29 -5.12 1.69 -8.84
CA ILE A 29 -4.36 0.51 -9.26
C ILE A 29 -3.60 0.76 -10.57
N HIS A 30 -4.19 1.52 -11.50
CA HIS A 30 -3.69 1.80 -12.85
C HIS A 30 -3.26 3.25 -13.04
N GLY A 31 -2.96 3.96 -11.95
CA GLY A 31 -2.63 5.39 -11.95
C GLY A 31 -1.44 5.73 -12.86
N HIS A 32 -1.63 6.79 -13.65
CA HIS A 32 -0.67 7.33 -14.61
C HIS A 32 0.74 7.53 -14.00
N ARG A 33 1.75 6.81 -14.52
CA ARG A 33 3.15 7.02 -14.16
C ARG A 33 3.78 8.09 -15.08
N PRO A 34 4.34 9.18 -14.54
CA PRO A 34 5.01 10.18 -15.36
C PRO A 34 6.11 9.53 -16.22
N PHE A 35 6.17 9.88 -17.51
CA PHE A 35 7.12 9.38 -18.54
C PHE A 35 6.84 8.00 -19.15
N GLN A 36 5.65 7.43 -18.94
CA GLN A 36 5.16 6.27 -19.69
C GLN A 36 3.78 6.62 -20.25
N ASP A 37 3.73 7.02 -21.52
CA ASP A 37 2.47 7.43 -22.18
C ASP A 37 1.45 6.27 -22.31
N GLU A 38 1.84 5.04 -22.00
CA GLU A 38 1.01 3.85 -21.97
C GLU A 38 0.94 3.22 -20.57
N LEU A 39 -0.24 2.71 -20.23
CA LEU A 39 -0.49 1.93 -19.01
C LEU A 39 0.45 0.72 -18.98
N ASP A 40 1.18 0.55 -17.88
CA ASP A 40 1.96 -0.67 -17.65
C ASP A 40 0.98 -1.86 -17.53
N PRO A 41 0.99 -2.83 -18.47
CA PRO A 41 -0.02 -3.90 -18.52
C PRO A 41 0.25 -5.01 -17.49
N ARG A 42 1.37 -4.96 -16.76
CA ARG A 42 1.73 -6.01 -15.80
C ARG A 42 0.79 -5.93 -14.59
N PRO A 43 0.23 -7.07 -14.13
CA PRO A 43 -0.61 -7.07 -12.95
C PRO A 43 0.21 -6.75 -11.70
N LEU A 44 -0.45 -6.19 -10.69
CA LEU A 44 0.12 -6.14 -9.34
C LEU A 44 0.30 -7.56 -8.80
N PRO A 45 1.30 -7.80 -7.93
CA PRO A 45 1.46 -9.09 -7.30
C PRO A 45 0.26 -9.40 -6.38
N GLU A 46 -0.17 -10.65 -6.35
CA GLU A 46 -1.28 -11.09 -5.49
C GLU A 46 -0.89 -11.03 -4.01
N GLU A 47 -1.81 -10.58 -3.16
CA GLU A 47 -1.57 -10.42 -1.72
C GLU A 47 -1.04 -11.70 -1.05
N PRO A 48 -1.60 -12.90 -1.28
CA PRO A 48 -1.07 -14.13 -0.68
C PRO A 48 0.36 -14.45 -1.15
N ALA A 49 0.69 -14.15 -2.41
CA ALA A 49 2.03 -14.36 -2.95
C ALA A 49 3.05 -13.41 -2.31
N VAL A 50 2.68 -12.14 -2.13
CA VAL A 50 3.51 -11.15 -1.43
C VAL A 50 3.71 -11.56 0.03
N GLN A 51 2.65 -11.96 0.72
CA GLN A 51 2.74 -12.39 2.12
C GLN A 51 3.68 -13.59 2.28
N SER A 52 3.54 -14.61 1.43
CA SER A 52 4.41 -15.78 1.45
C SER A 52 5.87 -15.43 1.18
N ALA A 53 6.14 -14.55 0.22
CA ALA A 53 7.49 -14.10 -0.09
C ALA A 53 8.11 -13.30 1.06
N LEU A 54 7.34 -12.43 1.71
CA LEU A 54 7.79 -11.68 2.88
C LEU A 54 8.13 -12.63 4.03
N THR A 55 7.27 -13.59 4.36
CA THR A 55 7.56 -14.61 5.37
C THR A 55 8.88 -15.32 5.09
N ALA A 56 9.10 -15.77 3.85
CA ALA A 56 10.35 -16.43 3.47
C ALA A 56 11.59 -15.54 3.64
N ILE A 57 11.48 -14.22 3.38
CA ILE A 57 12.58 -13.27 3.61
C ILE A 57 12.89 -13.16 5.11
N PHE A 58 11.86 -12.96 5.95
CA PHE A 58 12.04 -12.84 7.40
C PHE A 58 12.57 -14.15 8.02
N ASP A 59 12.06 -15.30 7.59
CA ASP A 59 12.52 -16.61 8.03
C ASP A 59 14.00 -16.82 7.66
N ALA A 60 14.41 -16.49 6.43
CA ALA A 60 15.81 -16.59 6.03
C ALA A 60 16.73 -15.70 6.89
N MET A 61 16.29 -14.50 7.26
CA MET A 61 17.06 -13.64 8.18
C MET A 61 17.20 -14.28 9.56
N PHE A 62 16.14 -14.89 10.07
CA PHE A 62 16.16 -15.60 11.35
C PHE A 62 17.05 -16.85 11.31
N GLU A 63 16.94 -17.66 10.26
CA GLU A 63 17.75 -18.87 10.06
C GLU A 63 19.25 -18.57 9.93
N MET A 64 19.61 -17.45 9.29
CA MET A 64 21.01 -17.07 9.10
C MET A 64 21.67 -16.49 10.35
N LEU A 65 20.91 -15.72 11.15
CA LEU A 65 21.47 -14.87 12.22
C LEU A 65 21.04 -15.28 13.63
N GLY A 66 19.91 -15.99 13.76
CA GLY A 66 19.43 -16.52 15.04
C GLY A 66 20.40 -17.53 15.63
N ASP A 67 20.52 -17.54 16.96
CA ASP A 67 21.47 -18.36 17.71
C ASP A 67 22.95 -18.13 17.33
N THR A 68 23.25 -17.02 16.65
CA THR A 68 24.62 -16.62 16.31
C THR A 68 25.07 -15.42 17.14
N ARG A 69 26.35 -15.06 17.04
CA ARG A 69 26.88 -13.83 17.64
C ARG A 69 26.28 -12.55 17.04
N LEU A 70 25.59 -12.65 15.91
CA LEU A 70 24.93 -11.52 15.22
C LEU A 70 23.45 -11.39 15.59
N GLU A 71 22.89 -12.31 16.39
CA GLU A 71 21.51 -12.22 16.86
C GLU A 71 21.16 -10.88 17.55
N PRO A 72 22.06 -10.24 18.33
CA PRO A 72 21.76 -8.91 18.90
C PRO A 72 21.45 -7.83 17.85
N ASP A 73 21.96 -7.97 16.62
CA ASP A 73 21.72 -7.01 15.54
C ASP A 73 20.45 -7.37 14.72
N LEU A 74 19.86 -8.55 14.93
CA LEU A 74 18.76 -9.07 14.11
C LEU A 74 17.52 -8.18 14.20
N GLU A 75 17.13 -7.73 15.40
CA GLU A 75 15.94 -6.88 15.59
C GLU A 75 16.01 -5.60 14.74
N ASP A 76 17.15 -4.90 14.79
CA ASP A 76 17.37 -3.68 14.01
C ASP A 76 17.35 -3.96 12.51
N LEU A 77 17.90 -5.09 12.05
CA LEU A 77 17.88 -5.49 10.65
C LEU A 77 16.46 -5.79 10.16
N LEU A 78 15.66 -6.54 10.94
CA LEU A 78 14.26 -6.82 10.61
C LEU A 78 13.45 -5.51 10.54
N TRP A 79 13.65 -4.61 11.51
CA TRP A 79 12.99 -3.31 11.51
C TRP A 79 13.43 -2.42 10.34
N SER A 80 14.71 -2.43 9.97
CA SER A 80 15.21 -1.70 8.81
C SER A 80 14.49 -2.12 7.52
N THR A 81 14.13 -3.39 7.40
CA THR A 81 13.40 -3.95 6.25
C THR A 81 11.99 -3.35 6.17
N VAL A 82 11.27 -3.26 7.30
CA VAL A 82 9.95 -2.60 7.39
C VAL A 82 10.05 -1.10 7.07
N ASN A 83 11.10 -0.43 7.56
CA ASN A 83 11.33 0.99 7.30
C ASN A 83 11.48 1.31 5.80
N LEU A 84 11.94 0.37 4.97
CA LEU A 84 11.98 0.56 3.51
C LEU A 84 10.58 0.80 2.93
N PHE A 85 9.58 0.06 3.39
CA PHE A 85 8.20 0.20 2.94
C PHE A 85 7.58 1.52 3.40
N HIS A 86 7.82 1.92 4.65
CA HIS A 86 7.38 3.23 5.15
C HIS A 86 7.95 4.38 4.31
N ARG A 87 9.26 4.38 4.05
CA ARG A 87 9.91 5.41 3.23
C ARG A 87 9.38 5.45 1.80
N ALA A 88 9.11 4.27 1.21
CA ALA A 88 8.51 4.18 -0.12
C ALA A 88 7.10 4.77 -0.14
N GLY A 89 6.28 4.44 0.86
CA GLY A 89 4.93 5.00 1.03
C GLY A 89 4.95 6.53 1.15
N GLU A 90 5.80 7.07 2.01
CA GLU A 90 5.95 8.52 2.15
C GLU A 90 6.38 9.21 0.85
N ARG A 91 7.28 8.60 0.08
CA ARG A 91 7.72 9.15 -1.21
C ARG A 91 6.55 9.23 -2.19
N ILE A 92 5.76 8.16 -2.30
CA ILE A 92 4.58 8.09 -3.17
C ILE A 92 3.55 9.15 -2.73
N GLN A 93 3.30 9.29 -1.43
CA GLN A 93 2.39 10.31 -0.90
C GLN A 93 2.84 11.73 -1.26
N ARG A 94 4.13 12.04 -1.13
CA ARG A 94 4.68 13.35 -1.54
C ARG A 94 4.56 13.59 -3.04
N GLU A 95 4.73 12.56 -3.86
CA GLU A 95 4.53 12.65 -5.31
C GLU A 95 3.07 12.91 -5.67
N LEU A 96 2.13 12.21 -5.03
CA LEU A 96 0.70 12.42 -5.21
C LEU A 96 0.28 13.84 -4.81
N GLN A 97 0.76 14.34 -3.67
CA GLN A 97 0.48 15.70 -3.22
C GLN A 97 0.94 16.75 -4.24
N ARG A 98 2.17 16.60 -4.77
CA ARG A 98 2.69 17.51 -5.79
C ARG A 98 1.87 17.48 -7.08
N ASN A 99 1.35 16.32 -7.45
CA ASN A 99 0.48 16.17 -8.62
C ASN A 99 -0.86 16.89 -8.40
N GLU A 100 -1.49 16.70 -7.23
CA GLU A 100 -2.74 17.37 -6.88
C GLU A 100 -2.59 18.90 -6.91
N ASP A 101 -1.51 19.44 -6.33
CA ASP A 101 -1.24 20.88 -6.31
C ASP A 101 -1.06 21.46 -7.74
N ALA A 102 -0.38 20.72 -8.62
CA ALA A 102 -0.20 21.09 -10.02
C ALA A 102 -1.53 21.10 -10.78
N GLN A 103 -2.37 20.07 -10.60
CA GLN A 103 -3.70 20.00 -11.20
C GLN A 103 -4.59 21.16 -10.74
N ARG A 104 -4.60 21.46 -9.42
CA ARG A 104 -5.38 22.57 -8.87
C ARG A 104 -4.95 23.93 -9.41
N THR A 105 -3.65 24.11 -9.64
CA THR A 105 -3.12 25.35 -10.23
C THR A 105 -3.55 25.46 -11.69
N GLY A 106 -3.39 24.41 -12.49
CA GLY A 106 -3.76 24.42 -13.91
C GLY A 106 -5.25 24.57 -14.20
N GLN A 107 -6.15 24.21 -13.27
CA GLN A 107 -7.60 24.44 -13.41
C GLN A 107 -8.04 25.87 -13.05
N ARG A 108 -7.16 26.65 -12.42
CA ARG A 108 -7.44 28.05 -12.04
C ARG A 108 -6.98 29.05 -13.10
N GLU A 109 -6.12 28.63 -14.02
CA GLU A 109 -5.70 29.35 -15.22
C GLU A 109 -6.69 29.10 -16.37
#